data_AF-A0A2I0IQC4-F1
#
_entry.id   AF-A0A2I0IQC4-F1
#
_cell.length_a   1.000
_cell.length_b   1.000
_cell.length_c   1.000
_cell.angle_alpha   90.00
_cell.angle_beta   90.00
_cell.angle_gamma   90.00
#
_symmetry.space_group_name_H-M   'P 1'
#
loop_
_entity.id
_entity.type
_entity.pdbx_description
1 polymer ?
#
loop_
_entity_poly.entity_id
_entity_poly.type
_entity_poly.pdbx_seq_one_letter_code
_entity_poly.pdbx_strand_id
1 'polypeptide(L)'
;MKPEEALRLFSMHAFEKDSPPNGDYLRLAKEAIKSSGRLPLALEVIGSFLRDKRPKEWVDTINRLERVPHPDVQEKLKISYDALDDRTKQIFLDIACFFIDHDKRYPSYMWEACDFEPKMELKVFVHLSMVKIIKYFGMKKLWMHDQLWDLGRKIITNESLKDIVRRSRLWRPEDALKVLQQDEDKPNIEMLRVRSFDYSEDAGDGYILTQKELSSLRSLRYLECSGANFSGRLEHLLPKLMWLSWRRCPEKFMGTGLCLGNLVILDLSCSSISETWGGWNQIGVKSHI
;
A
#
# COMPACT_ATOMS: atom_id res chain seq x y z
N MET A 1 22.25 0.94 -6.65
CA MET A 1 23.66 0.51 -6.70
C MET A 1 23.92 -0.14 -8.05
N LYS A 2 25.09 0.11 -8.68
CA LYS A 2 25.46 -0.58 -9.93
C LYS A 2 25.68 -2.07 -9.69
N PRO A 3 25.49 -2.95 -10.69
CA PRO A 3 25.69 -4.40 -10.51
C PRO A 3 27.07 -4.77 -9.97
N GLU A 4 28.13 -4.11 -10.44
CA GLU A 4 29.52 -4.37 -10.03
C GLU A 4 29.77 -3.98 -8.56
N GLU A 5 29.28 -2.80 -8.15
CA GLU A 5 29.35 -2.33 -6.77
C GLU A 5 28.58 -3.26 -5.82
N ALA A 6 27.41 -3.74 -6.25
CA ALA A 6 26.59 -4.67 -5.48
C ALA A 6 27.28 -6.03 -5.31
N LEU A 7 27.92 -6.53 -6.37
CA LEU A 7 28.69 -7.77 -6.32
C LEU A 7 29.90 -7.63 -5.39
N ARG A 8 30.63 -6.52 -5.47
CA ARG A 8 31.78 -6.26 -4.59
C ARG A 8 31.36 -6.17 -3.13
N LEU A 9 30.34 -5.36 -2.82
CA LEU A 9 29.82 -5.21 -1.46
C LEU A 9 29.36 -6.55 -0.89
N PHE A 10 28.52 -7.27 -1.62
CA PHE A 10 28.06 -8.59 -1.18
C PHE A 10 29.23 -9.56 -0.95
N SER A 11 30.23 -9.54 -1.83
CA SER A 11 31.38 -10.45 -1.72
C SER A 11 32.26 -10.15 -0.51
N MET A 12 32.45 -8.88 -0.16
CA MET A 12 33.20 -8.49 1.04
C MET A 12 32.55 -9.07 2.30
N HIS A 13 31.21 -9.12 2.35
CA HIS A 13 30.49 -9.65 3.50
C HIS A 13 30.36 -11.19 3.50
N ALA A 14 30.15 -11.81 2.33
CA ALA A 14 29.95 -13.25 2.21
C ALA A 14 31.25 -14.08 2.15
N PHE A 15 32.33 -13.52 1.59
CA PHE A 15 33.58 -14.24 1.30
C PHE A 15 34.84 -13.53 1.83
N GLU A 16 34.71 -12.36 2.45
CA GLU A 16 35.83 -11.52 2.91
C GLU A 16 36.80 -11.14 1.77
N LYS A 17 36.27 -11.02 0.56
CA LYS A 17 37.01 -10.72 -0.68
C LYS A 17 36.19 -9.82 -1.59
N ASP A 18 36.84 -9.14 -2.53
CA ASP A 18 36.16 -8.28 -3.52
C ASP A 18 35.32 -9.05 -4.55
N SER A 19 35.50 -10.37 -4.65
CA SER A 19 34.81 -11.23 -5.62
C SER A 19 34.48 -12.60 -5.02
N PRO A 20 33.38 -13.24 -5.49
CA PRO A 20 33.03 -14.59 -5.06
C PRO A 20 33.98 -15.62 -5.69
N PRO A 21 34.13 -16.81 -5.08
CA PRO A 21 34.73 -17.95 -5.76
C PRO A 21 34.02 -18.26 -7.09
N ASN A 22 34.78 -18.70 -8.09
CA ASN A 22 34.22 -19.11 -9.39
C ASN A 22 33.27 -20.33 -9.24
N GLY A 23 32.43 -20.56 -10.24
CA GLY A 23 31.48 -21.68 -10.27
C GLY A 23 30.18 -21.36 -9.53
N ASP A 24 29.71 -22.28 -8.68
CA ASP A 24 28.39 -22.20 -8.04
C ASP A 24 28.21 -20.95 -7.17
N TYR A 25 29.24 -20.51 -6.46
CA TYR A 25 29.16 -19.34 -5.58
C TYR A 25 28.94 -18.03 -6.35
N LEU A 26 29.52 -17.87 -7.54
CA LEU A 26 29.28 -16.69 -8.38
C LEU A 26 27.81 -16.63 -8.83
N ARG A 27 27.22 -17.78 -9.21
CA ARG A 27 25.80 -17.86 -9.58
C ARG A 27 24.91 -17.54 -8.39
N LEU A 28 25.16 -18.19 -7.24
CA LEU A 28 24.40 -18.00 -6.00
C LEU A 28 24.51 -16.57 -5.46
N ALA A 29 25.69 -15.92 -5.56
CA ALA A 29 25.86 -14.53 -5.20
C ALA A 29 24.99 -13.61 -6.06
N LYS A 30 24.95 -13.83 -7.38
CA LYS A 30 24.08 -13.06 -8.28
C LYS A 30 22.60 -13.23 -7.96
N GLU A 31 22.18 -14.45 -7.60
CA GLU A 31 20.81 -14.74 -7.17
C GLU A 31 20.48 -14.02 -5.85
N ALA A 32 21.33 -14.15 -4.82
CA ALA A 32 21.15 -13.46 -3.55
C ALA A 32 21.10 -11.92 -3.69
N ILE A 33 21.99 -11.35 -4.51
CA ILE A 33 22.01 -9.91 -4.82
C ILE A 33 20.70 -9.49 -5.49
N LYS A 34 20.18 -10.30 -6.42
CA LYS A 34 18.90 -10.04 -7.07
C LYS A 34 17.76 -10.04 -6.04
N SER A 35 17.69 -11.05 -5.17
CA SER A 35 16.64 -11.17 -4.14
C SER A 35 16.70 -10.06 -3.08
N SER A 36 17.88 -9.44 -2.88
CA SER A 36 18.04 -8.31 -1.95
C SER A 36 17.56 -6.94 -2.49
N GLY A 37 17.18 -6.84 -3.77
CA GLY A 37 16.87 -5.57 -4.44
C GLY A 37 18.07 -4.64 -4.63
N ARG A 38 19.30 -5.11 -4.34
CA ARG A 38 20.56 -4.33 -4.38
C ARG A 38 20.58 -3.14 -3.41
N LEU A 39 19.84 -3.25 -2.30
CA LEU A 39 19.95 -2.31 -1.19
C LEU A 39 21.26 -2.57 -0.44
N PRO A 40 22.18 -1.59 -0.28
CA PRO A 40 23.48 -1.81 0.37
C PRO A 40 23.35 -2.58 1.69
N LEU A 41 22.46 -2.11 2.55
CA LEU A 41 22.20 -2.72 3.86
C LEU A 41 21.76 -4.19 3.77
N ALA A 42 20.91 -4.53 2.80
CA ALA A 42 20.47 -5.91 2.60
C ALA A 42 21.62 -6.79 2.11
N LEU A 43 22.47 -6.28 1.24
CA LEU A 43 23.66 -6.98 0.74
C LEU A 43 24.64 -7.30 1.88
N GLU A 44 24.88 -6.35 2.78
CA GLU A 44 25.77 -6.54 3.94
C GLU A 44 25.23 -7.61 4.90
N VAL A 45 23.94 -7.51 5.26
CA VAL A 45 23.29 -8.44 6.20
C VAL A 45 23.20 -9.85 5.61
N ILE A 46 22.68 -9.98 4.38
CA ILE A 46 22.51 -11.28 3.72
C ILE A 46 23.88 -11.91 3.42
N GLY A 47 24.84 -11.11 2.95
CA GLY A 47 26.20 -11.59 2.70
C GLY A 47 26.84 -12.13 3.98
N SER A 48 26.78 -11.38 5.08
CA SER A 48 27.32 -11.81 6.37
C SER A 48 26.62 -13.07 6.91
N PHE A 49 25.30 -13.17 6.72
CA PHE A 49 24.53 -14.36 7.12
C PHE A 49 24.90 -15.61 6.31
N LEU A 50 25.26 -15.45 5.04
CA LEU A 50 25.62 -16.54 4.14
C LEU A 50 27.08 -16.99 4.24
N ARG A 51 27.90 -16.26 5.01
CA ARG A 51 29.30 -16.59 5.27
C ARG A 51 29.44 -17.99 5.85
N ASP A 52 30.46 -18.71 5.39
CA ASP A 52 30.82 -20.07 5.83
C ASP A 52 29.73 -21.15 5.64
N LYS A 53 28.62 -20.83 4.94
CA LYS A 53 27.57 -21.80 4.61
C LYS A 53 27.85 -22.53 3.30
N ARG A 54 27.38 -23.78 3.22
CA ARG A 54 27.49 -24.62 2.01
C ARG A 54 26.51 -24.17 0.91
N PRO A 55 26.78 -24.47 -0.37
CA PRO A 55 25.93 -24.05 -1.49
C PRO A 55 24.45 -24.47 -1.35
N LYS A 56 24.17 -25.64 -0.77
CA LYS A 56 22.79 -26.09 -0.51
C LYS A 56 22.05 -25.15 0.46
N GLU A 57 22.73 -24.71 1.53
CA GLU A 57 22.16 -23.79 2.52
C GLU A 57 21.97 -22.38 1.97
N TRP A 58 22.81 -21.98 1.00
CA TRP A 58 22.60 -20.75 0.22
C TRP A 58 21.31 -20.81 -0.57
N VAL A 59 21.08 -21.90 -1.32
CA VAL A 59 19.83 -22.09 -2.09
C VAL A 59 18.62 -21.99 -1.18
N ASP A 60 18.62 -22.71 -0.05
CA ASP A 60 17.50 -22.67 0.90
C ASP A 60 17.26 -21.26 1.47
N THR A 61 18.34 -20.53 1.78
CA THR A 61 18.26 -19.15 2.28
C THR A 61 17.73 -18.19 1.21
N ILE A 62 18.24 -18.26 -0.01
CA ILE A 62 17.80 -17.41 -1.14
C ILE A 62 16.32 -17.66 -1.42
N ASN A 63 15.89 -18.93 -1.49
CA ASN A 63 14.49 -19.30 -1.64
C ASN A 63 13.59 -18.74 -0.53
N ARG A 64 14.12 -18.66 0.70
CA ARG A 64 13.40 -18.04 1.83
C ARG A 64 13.30 -16.52 1.67
N LEU A 65 14.39 -15.87 1.25
CA LEU A 65 14.45 -14.42 1.04
C LEU A 65 13.53 -13.93 -0.09
N GLU A 66 13.30 -14.76 -1.11
CA GLU A 66 12.31 -14.48 -2.15
C GLU A 66 10.87 -14.45 -1.62
N ARG A 67 10.60 -15.12 -0.50
CA ARG A 67 9.26 -15.20 0.12
C ARG A 67 9.08 -14.20 1.25
N VAL A 68 10.11 -14.02 2.07
CA VAL A 68 10.06 -13.22 3.30
C VAL A 68 11.35 -12.42 3.45
N PRO A 69 11.28 -11.08 3.62
CA PRO A 69 12.44 -10.26 3.92
C PRO A 69 13.23 -10.73 5.14
N HIS A 70 14.56 -10.59 5.10
CA HIS A 70 15.41 -10.97 6.24
C HIS A 70 15.06 -10.12 7.49
N PRO A 71 14.82 -10.74 8.66
CA PRO A 71 14.45 -10.02 9.89
C PRO A 71 15.39 -8.87 10.23
N ASP A 72 16.71 -9.09 10.22
CA ASP A 72 17.69 -8.06 10.57
C ASP A 72 17.71 -6.88 9.57
N VAL A 73 17.39 -7.13 8.29
CA VAL A 73 17.23 -6.05 7.30
C VAL A 73 16.01 -5.21 7.66
N GLN A 74 14.90 -5.86 7.99
CA GLN A 74 13.66 -5.20 8.39
C GLN A 74 13.83 -4.42 9.70
N GLU A 75 14.55 -4.97 10.68
CA GLU A 75 14.86 -4.30 11.94
C GLU A 75 15.69 -3.04 11.72
N LYS A 76 16.77 -3.13 10.92
CA LYS A 76 17.59 -1.95 10.61
C LYS A 76 16.84 -0.88 9.82
N LEU A 77 15.97 -1.27 8.88
CA LEU A 77 15.10 -0.32 8.17
C LEU A 77 14.06 0.32 9.12
N LYS A 78 13.54 -0.46 10.07
CA LYS A 78 12.57 0.03 11.07
C LYS A 78 13.15 1.13 11.94
N ILE A 79 14.45 1.13 12.26
CA ILE A 79 15.10 2.23 12.99
C ILE A 79 14.83 3.59 12.33
N SER A 80 14.98 3.65 11.00
CA SER A 80 14.74 4.90 10.26
C SER A 80 13.26 5.28 10.27
N TYR A 81 12.35 4.30 10.21
CA TYR A 81 10.92 4.53 10.34
C TYR A 81 10.53 5.01 11.75
N ASP A 82 11.10 4.41 12.79
CA ASP A 82 10.78 4.72 14.19
C ASP A 82 11.17 6.16 14.56
N ALA A 83 12.22 6.70 13.91
CA ALA A 83 12.69 8.07 14.06
C ALA A 83 11.77 9.13 13.43
N LEU A 84 10.79 8.73 12.60
CA LEU A 84 9.80 9.63 12.02
C LEU A 84 8.77 10.05 13.08
N ASP A 85 8.23 11.26 12.96
CA ASP A 85 7.05 11.66 13.74
C ASP A 85 5.80 10.89 13.30
N ASP A 86 4.76 10.91 14.13
CA ASP A 86 3.56 10.10 13.94
C ASP A 86 2.80 10.42 12.64
N ARG A 87 2.78 11.69 12.21
CA ARG A 87 2.10 12.08 10.95
C ARG A 87 2.88 11.57 9.74
N THR A 88 4.19 11.75 9.76
CA THR A 88 5.08 11.20 8.73
C THR A 88 4.96 9.67 8.67
N LYS A 89 4.88 8.98 9.81
CA LYS A 89 4.62 7.53 9.84
C LYS A 89 3.32 7.15 9.11
N GLN A 90 2.23 7.90 9.31
CA GLN A 90 0.96 7.63 8.62
C GLN A 90 1.11 7.74 7.09
N ILE A 91 1.80 8.77 6.58
CA ILE A 91 2.02 8.93 5.13
C ILE A 91 2.87 7.78 4.57
N PHE A 92 3.91 7.35 5.29
CA PHE A 92 4.72 6.20 4.88
C PHE A 92 3.87 4.94 4.67
N LEU A 93 2.98 4.66 5.64
CA LEU A 93 2.08 3.51 5.61
C LEU A 93 1.03 3.63 4.49
N ASP A 94 0.49 4.83 4.26
CA ASP A 94 -0.44 5.10 3.15
C ASP A 94 0.21 4.78 1.79
N ILE A 95 1.46 5.23 1.60
CA ILE A 95 2.23 4.94 0.37
C ILE A 95 2.45 3.44 0.23
N ALA A 96 2.98 2.78 1.26
CA ALA A 96 3.28 1.35 1.22
C ALA A 96 2.04 0.47 0.94
N CYS A 97 0.88 0.85 1.48
CA CYS A 97 -0.34 0.08 1.33
C CYS A 97 -1.08 0.37 0.01
N PHE A 98 -1.21 1.65 -0.38
CA PHE A 98 -2.15 2.06 -1.44
C PHE A 98 -1.53 2.85 -2.60
N PHE A 99 -0.52 3.69 -2.36
CA PHE A 99 -0.14 4.74 -3.32
C PHE A 99 1.18 4.54 -4.04
N ILE A 100 1.77 3.33 -4.03
CA ILE A 100 2.86 3.00 -4.96
C ILE A 100 2.35 3.16 -6.40
N ASP A 101 3.18 3.77 -7.26
CA ASP A 101 2.92 4.07 -8.67
C ASP A 101 1.86 5.16 -8.94
N HIS A 102 1.23 5.71 -7.90
CA HIS A 102 0.29 6.83 -8.03
C HIS A 102 1.04 8.14 -8.26
N ASP A 103 0.46 9.04 -9.08
CA ASP A 103 0.95 10.42 -9.16
C ASP A 103 0.80 11.08 -7.79
N LYS A 104 1.90 11.60 -7.25
CA LYS A 104 1.98 12.15 -5.89
C LYS A 104 0.96 13.25 -5.61
N ARG A 105 0.44 13.92 -6.64
CA ARG A 105 -0.55 15.01 -6.49
C ARG A 105 -1.83 14.53 -5.82
N TYR A 106 -2.36 13.39 -6.25
CA TYR A 106 -3.63 12.87 -5.71
C TYR A 106 -3.58 12.59 -4.21
N PRO A 107 -2.68 11.74 -3.69
CA PRO A 107 -2.62 11.52 -2.25
C PRO A 107 -2.22 12.79 -1.47
N SER A 108 -1.51 13.76 -2.08
CA SER A 108 -1.22 15.04 -1.41
C SER A 108 -2.48 15.82 -1.05
N TYR A 109 -3.50 15.88 -1.93
CA TYR A 109 -4.75 16.56 -1.59
C TYR A 109 -5.48 15.88 -0.42
N MET A 110 -5.47 14.54 -0.38
CA MET A 110 -6.04 13.79 0.73
C MET A 110 -5.29 14.03 2.03
N TRP A 111 -3.95 14.03 1.99
CA TRP A 111 -3.10 14.28 3.16
C TRP A 111 -3.27 15.71 3.69
N GLU A 112 -3.32 16.72 2.82
CA GLU A 112 -3.63 18.12 3.19
C GLU A 112 -4.99 18.23 3.88
N ALA A 113 -6.02 17.53 3.38
CA ALA A 113 -7.34 17.49 3.99
C ALA A 113 -7.38 16.76 5.35
N CYS A 114 -6.36 15.95 5.65
CA CYS A 114 -6.16 15.29 6.95
C CYS A 114 -5.26 16.11 7.89
N ASP A 115 -4.99 17.38 7.58
CA ASP A 115 -4.08 18.26 8.32
C ASP A 115 -2.62 17.75 8.38
N PHE A 116 -2.18 17.04 7.34
CA PHE A 116 -0.77 16.67 7.14
C PHE A 116 -0.07 17.68 6.20
N GLU A 117 1.26 17.66 6.13
CA GLU A 117 2.04 18.65 5.37
C GLU A 117 2.79 18.05 4.17
N PRO A 118 2.14 17.34 3.23
CA PRO A 118 2.76 16.34 2.33
C PRO A 118 3.97 16.84 1.55
N LYS A 119 4.06 18.15 1.28
CA LYS A 119 5.24 18.78 0.67
C LYS A 119 6.50 18.62 1.52
N MET A 120 6.39 18.73 2.83
CA MET A 120 7.48 18.58 3.80
C MET A 120 7.78 17.10 4.06
N GLU A 121 6.79 16.25 4.33
CA GLU A 121 7.09 14.83 4.60
C GLU A 121 7.65 14.12 3.35
N LEU A 122 7.16 14.44 2.13
CA LEU A 122 7.75 13.89 0.89
C LEU A 122 9.21 14.31 0.70
N LYS A 123 9.63 15.50 1.15
CA LYS A 123 11.05 15.89 1.14
C LYS A 123 11.86 15.05 2.12
N VAL A 124 11.32 14.81 3.32
CA VAL A 124 11.96 13.94 4.33
C VAL A 124 12.14 12.54 3.77
N PHE A 125 11.11 11.94 3.17
CA PHE A 125 11.24 10.59 2.59
C PHE A 125 12.26 10.50 1.46
N VAL A 126 12.32 11.51 0.58
CA VAL A 126 13.32 11.55 -0.50
C VAL A 126 14.73 11.70 0.08
N HIS A 127 14.90 12.55 1.10
CA HIS A 127 16.18 12.74 1.77
C HIS A 127 16.66 11.46 2.47
N LEU A 128 15.76 10.78 3.18
CA LEU A 128 16.02 9.49 3.83
C LEU A 128 16.04 8.30 2.85
N SER A 129 15.88 8.55 1.54
CA SER A 129 15.80 7.52 0.49
C SER A 129 14.70 6.46 0.71
N MET A 130 13.67 6.79 1.50
CA MET A 130 12.53 5.91 1.77
C MET A 130 11.55 5.85 0.61
N VAL A 131 11.36 6.98 -0.08
CA VAL A 131 10.49 7.13 -1.25
C VAL A 131 11.25 7.88 -2.33
N LYS A 132 11.02 7.50 -3.59
CA LYS A 132 11.49 8.23 -4.76
C LYS A 132 10.32 8.77 -5.55
N ILE A 133 10.52 9.91 -6.19
CA ILE A 133 9.57 10.49 -7.14
C ILE A 133 10.09 10.20 -8.54
N ILE A 134 9.44 9.29 -9.25
CA ILE A 134 9.80 8.91 -10.62
C ILE A 134 8.97 9.74 -11.60
N LYS A 135 9.65 10.36 -12.57
CA LYS A 135 8.97 11.05 -13.67
C LYS A 135 8.63 10.05 -14.77
N TYR A 136 7.35 9.95 -15.13
CA TYR A 136 6.87 9.03 -16.16
C TYR A 136 5.74 9.69 -16.95
N PHE A 137 5.94 9.93 -18.26
CA PHE A 137 4.99 10.63 -19.14
C PHE A 137 4.39 11.91 -18.51
N GLY A 138 5.23 12.77 -17.94
CA GLY A 138 4.80 14.03 -17.30
C GLY A 138 4.20 13.89 -15.90
N MET A 139 3.89 12.66 -15.44
CA MET A 139 3.46 12.39 -14.08
C MET A 139 4.64 12.26 -13.12
N LYS A 140 4.41 12.61 -11.84
CA LYS A 140 5.39 12.47 -10.75
C LYS A 140 4.93 11.35 -9.83
N LYS A 141 5.29 10.11 -10.16
CA LYS A 141 4.82 8.91 -9.48
C LYS A 141 5.61 8.62 -8.20
N LEU A 142 4.92 8.16 -7.17
CA LEU A 142 5.52 7.68 -5.93
C LEU A 142 6.08 6.28 -6.13
N TRP A 143 7.33 6.07 -5.75
CA TRP A 143 7.98 4.77 -5.79
C TRP A 143 8.64 4.48 -4.46
N MET A 144 8.47 3.26 -3.96
CA MET A 144 9.08 2.78 -2.72
C MET A 144 9.83 1.49 -3.03
N HIS A 145 11.01 1.31 -2.43
CA HIS A 145 11.78 0.08 -2.62
C HIS A 145 11.07 -1.10 -1.95
N ASP A 146 11.12 -2.29 -2.55
CA ASP A 146 10.38 -3.48 -2.10
C ASP A 146 10.58 -3.79 -0.61
N GLN A 147 11.80 -3.69 -0.09
CA GLN A 147 12.08 -3.89 1.34
C GLN A 147 11.38 -2.89 2.28
N LEU A 148 11.21 -1.63 1.87
CA LEU A 148 10.48 -0.61 2.64
C LEU A 148 8.97 -0.77 2.48
N TRP A 149 8.55 -1.19 1.29
CA TRP A 149 7.18 -1.55 1.01
C TRP A 149 6.72 -2.73 1.89
N ASP A 150 7.53 -3.78 1.96
CA ASP A 150 7.31 -4.92 2.84
C ASP A 150 7.31 -4.52 4.31
N LEU A 151 8.22 -3.60 4.71
CA LEU A 151 8.25 -3.07 6.07
C LEU A 151 6.93 -2.38 6.44
N GLY A 152 6.43 -1.47 5.59
CA GLY A 152 5.18 -0.77 5.83
C GLY A 152 3.99 -1.74 6.00
N ARG A 153 3.89 -2.74 5.13
CA ARG A 153 2.84 -3.77 5.21
C ARG A 153 3.00 -4.68 6.43
N LYS A 154 4.23 -5.00 6.82
CA LYS A 154 4.52 -5.77 8.03
C LYS A 154 4.12 -4.99 9.28
N ILE A 155 4.35 -3.68 9.32
CA ILE A 155 3.92 -2.82 10.42
C ILE A 155 2.39 -2.89 10.58
N ILE A 156 1.63 -2.72 9.50
CA ILE A 156 0.16 -2.87 9.56
C ILE A 156 -0.27 -4.28 9.96
N THR A 157 0.41 -5.30 9.46
CA THR A 157 0.13 -6.69 9.85
C THR A 157 0.37 -6.91 11.35
N ASN A 158 1.36 -6.22 11.93
CA ASN A 158 1.72 -6.30 13.34
C ASN A 158 0.82 -5.46 14.26
N GLU A 159 0.04 -4.49 13.75
CA GLU A 159 -1.01 -3.82 14.54
C GLU A 159 -1.97 -4.86 15.15
N SER A 160 -2.26 -5.91 14.39
CA SER A 160 -2.96 -7.08 14.87
C SER A 160 -2.70 -8.31 13.99
N LEU A 161 -1.97 -9.28 14.53
CA LEU A 161 -1.58 -10.49 13.82
C LEU A 161 -2.78 -11.41 13.54
N LYS A 162 -3.67 -11.56 14.51
CA LYS A 162 -4.81 -12.49 14.44
C LYS A 162 -6.10 -11.82 14.02
N ASP A 163 -6.28 -10.55 14.40
CA ASP A 163 -7.55 -9.87 14.26
C ASP A 163 -7.45 -8.75 13.22
N ILE A 164 -7.78 -9.08 11.98
CA ILE A 164 -7.66 -8.20 10.82
C ILE A 164 -8.56 -6.95 10.99
N VAL A 165 -9.67 -7.05 11.74
CA VAL A 165 -10.63 -5.94 11.96
C VAL A 165 -9.98 -4.75 12.69
N ARG A 166 -8.93 -5.01 13.46
CA ARG A 166 -8.23 -3.99 14.26
C ARG A 166 -7.17 -3.23 13.49
N ARG A 167 -6.85 -3.63 12.27
CA ARG A 167 -5.82 -2.98 11.43
C ARG A 167 -6.34 -1.68 10.86
N SER A 168 -5.45 -0.71 10.68
CA SER A 168 -5.78 0.61 10.14
C SER A 168 -5.94 0.63 8.63
N ARG A 169 -5.25 -0.28 7.92
CA ARG A 169 -5.15 -0.30 6.46
C ARG A 169 -5.40 -1.69 5.90
N LEU A 170 -6.39 -1.83 5.03
CA LEU A 170 -6.71 -3.09 4.35
C LEU A 170 -6.55 -2.91 2.84
N TRP A 171 -5.36 -3.24 2.32
CA TRP A 171 -5.03 -3.10 0.90
C TRP A 171 -5.31 -4.36 0.05
N ARG A 172 -5.58 -5.50 0.70
CA ARG A 172 -5.94 -6.77 0.06
C ARG A 172 -7.47 -6.88 -0.01
N PRO A 173 -8.07 -6.98 -1.20
CA PRO A 173 -9.52 -7.13 -1.32
C PRO A 173 -10.09 -8.32 -0.54
N GLU A 174 -9.36 -9.43 -0.46
CA GLU A 174 -9.81 -10.64 0.22
C GLU A 174 -9.92 -10.44 1.73
N ASP A 175 -8.97 -9.69 2.31
CA ASP A 175 -8.99 -9.33 3.73
C ASP A 175 -10.08 -8.29 4.01
N ALA A 176 -10.26 -7.32 3.10
CA ALA A 176 -11.31 -6.32 3.18
C ALA A 176 -12.71 -6.96 3.19
N LEU A 177 -12.99 -7.91 2.29
CA LEU A 177 -14.27 -8.60 2.21
C LEU A 177 -14.57 -9.42 3.47
N LYS A 178 -13.58 -10.19 3.96
CA LYS A 178 -13.71 -10.94 5.22
C LYS A 178 -14.05 -10.04 6.39
N VAL A 179 -13.41 -8.88 6.46
CA VAL A 179 -13.65 -7.90 7.52
C VAL A 179 -15.02 -7.24 7.37
N LEU A 180 -15.42 -6.83 6.16
CA LEU A 180 -16.73 -6.21 5.91
C LEU A 180 -17.89 -7.09 6.37
N GLN A 181 -17.80 -8.40 6.11
CA GLN A 181 -18.81 -9.39 6.49
C GLN A 181 -18.92 -9.66 8.00
N GLN A 182 -18.00 -9.14 8.81
CA GLN A 182 -18.08 -9.26 10.27
C GLN A 182 -19.01 -8.18 10.84
N ASP A 183 -19.78 -8.57 11.86
CA ASP A 183 -20.73 -7.69 12.54
C ASP A 183 -20.06 -6.71 13.51
N GLU A 184 -18.78 -6.90 13.80
CA GLU A 184 -18.00 -6.04 14.71
C GLU A 184 -17.82 -4.63 14.16
N ASP A 185 -17.78 -3.66 15.07
CA ASP A 185 -17.39 -2.29 14.73
C ASP A 185 -15.93 -2.24 14.28
N LYS A 186 -15.65 -1.35 13.31
CA LYS A 186 -14.35 -1.27 12.63
C LYS A 186 -13.71 0.12 12.80
N PRO A 187 -13.59 0.62 14.05
CA PRO A 187 -13.25 2.01 14.31
C PRO A 187 -11.80 2.37 13.93
N ASN A 188 -10.94 1.38 13.73
CA ASN A 188 -9.54 1.59 13.40
C ASN A 188 -9.31 1.69 11.88
N ILE A 189 -10.22 1.18 11.05
CA ILE A 189 -9.99 1.12 9.60
C ILE A 189 -10.08 2.54 9.02
N GLU A 190 -8.95 3.03 8.57
CA GLU A 190 -8.80 4.34 7.94
C GLU A 190 -8.74 4.25 6.41
N MET A 191 -8.22 3.14 5.87
CA MET A 191 -8.08 2.96 4.43
C MET A 191 -8.49 1.55 4.02
N LEU A 192 -9.36 1.46 3.02
CA LEU A 192 -9.97 0.20 2.59
C LEU A 192 -9.94 0.09 1.06
N ARG A 193 -9.47 -1.06 0.55
CA ARG A 193 -9.62 -1.45 -0.86
C ARG A 193 -10.58 -2.62 -0.97
N VAL A 194 -11.72 -2.36 -1.58
CA VAL A 194 -12.71 -3.32 -2.04
C VAL A 194 -12.55 -3.44 -3.56
N ARG A 195 -12.45 -4.66 -4.07
CA ARG A 195 -12.53 -4.92 -5.51
C ARG A 195 -13.62 -5.93 -5.77
N SER A 196 -14.46 -5.61 -6.74
CA SER A 196 -15.38 -6.55 -7.34
C SER A 196 -14.77 -6.99 -8.66
N PHE A 197 -14.13 -8.16 -8.71
CA PHE A 197 -13.76 -8.78 -9.98
C PHE A 197 -14.06 -10.27 -9.93
N ASP A 198 -15.10 -10.66 -10.66
CA ASP A 198 -15.08 -11.87 -11.47
C ASP A 198 -15.33 -11.44 -12.92
N TYR A 199 -14.44 -11.86 -13.82
CA TYR A 199 -14.47 -11.57 -15.26
C TYR A 199 -15.26 -12.62 -16.05
N SER A 200 -16.24 -13.27 -15.44
CA SER A 200 -17.18 -14.13 -16.18
C SER A 200 -18.34 -13.28 -16.70
N GLU A 201 -18.79 -13.54 -17.92
CA GLU A 201 -20.03 -12.98 -18.48
C GLU A 201 -21.26 -13.34 -17.62
N ASP A 202 -21.12 -14.32 -16.71
CA ASP A 202 -22.07 -14.74 -15.67
C ASP A 202 -21.78 -14.19 -14.25
N ALA A 203 -20.77 -13.31 -14.08
CA ALA A 203 -20.50 -12.71 -12.77
C ALA A 203 -21.59 -11.67 -12.48
N GLY A 204 -22.47 -12.01 -11.53
CA GLY A 204 -23.52 -11.12 -11.05
C GLY A 204 -23.01 -9.75 -10.57
N ASP A 205 -23.97 -8.89 -10.24
CA ASP A 205 -23.75 -7.52 -9.76
C ASP A 205 -22.54 -7.41 -8.82
N GLY A 206 -21.67 -6.44 -9.07
CA GLY A 206 -20.47 -6.28 -8.27
C GLY A 206 -20.76 -6.03 -6.78
N TYR A 207 -19.75 -6.22 -5.92
CA TYR A 207 -19.93 -6.18 -4.46
C TYR A 207 -20.76 -4.97 -3.99
N ILE A 208 -21.82 -5.22 -3.23
CA ILE A 208 -22.72 -4.17 -2.73
C ILE A 208 -22.34 -3.84 -1.29
N LEU A 209 -21.79 -2.64 -1.08
CA LEU A 209 -21.53 -2.10 0.25
C LEU A 209 -22.84 -1.65 0.90
N THR A 210 -23.22 -2.34 1.96
CA THR A 210 -24.47 -2.09 2.69
C THR A 210 -24.32 -0.95 3.71
N GLN A 211 -25.43 -0.32 4.07
CA GLN A 211 -25.50 0.64 5.16
C GLN A 211 -24.87 0.10 6.47
N LYS A 212 -25.10 -1.18 6.82
CA LYS A 212 -24.56 -1.79 8.04
C LYS A 212 -23.03 -1.79 8.00
N GLU A 213 -22.44 -2.29 6.92
CA GLU A 213 -20.98 -2.37 6.75
C GLU A 213 -20.34 -0.99 6.81
N LEU A 214 -20.91 -0.01 6.09
CA LEU A 214 -20.38 1.35 6.04
C LEU A 214 -20.47 2.06 7.40
N SER A 215 -21.56 1.84 8.15
CA SER A 215 -21.75 2.44 9.48
C SER A 215 -20.70 1.99 10.51
N SER A 216 -20.06 0.83 10.29
CA SER A 216 -18.97 0.32 11.13
C SER A 216 -17.61 0.97 10.82
N LEU A 217 -17.47 1.66 9.68
CA LEU A 217 -16.21 2.23 9.16
C LEU A 217 -16.03 3.73 9.47
N ARG A 218 -16.27 4.13 10.73
CA ARG A 218 -16.36 5.57 11.10
C ARG A 218 -15.07 6.37 10.98
N SER A 219 -13.91 5.70 10.92
CA SER A 219 -12.60 6.35 10.76
C SER A 219 -12.09 6.37 9.31
N LEU A 220 -12.87 5.85 8.37
CA LEU A 220 -12.45 5.69 6.99
C LEU A 220 -12.21 7.06 6.33
N ARG A 221 -10.97 7.30 5.90
CA ARG A 221 -10.54 8.49 5.14
C ARG A 221 -10.27 8.19 3.66
N TYR A 222 -10.02 6.93 3.31
CA TYR A 222 -9.82 6.48 1.93
C TYR A 222 -10.61 5.19 1.63
N LEU A 223 -11.39 5.20 0.55
CA LEU A 223 -12.09 4.03 0.03
C LEU A 223 -11.79 3.85 -1.45
N GLU A 224 -11.12 2.75 -1.81
CA GLU A 224 -11.05 2.26 -3.19
C GLU A 224 -12.08 1.15 -3.36
N CYS A 225 -13.09 1.35 -4.20
CA CYS A 225 -14.15 0.37 -4.44
C CYS A 225 -14.39 0.25 -5.95
N SER A 226 -13.62 -0.61 -6.62
CA SER A 226 -13.76 -0.80 -8.07
C SER A 226 -14.91 -1.75 -8.39
N GLY A 227 -15.87 -1.34 -9.22
CA GLY A 227 -17.01 -2.16 -9.65
C GLY A 227 -18.08 -2.39 -8.57
N ALA A 228 -17.93 -1.79 -7.39
CA ALA A 228 -18.86 -1.95 -6.28
C ALA A 228 -20.09 -1.05 -6.45
N ASN A 229 -21.21 -1.42 -5.81
CA ASN A 229 -22.36 -0.53 -5.60
C ASN A 229 -22.55 -0.26 -4.10
N PHE A 230 -23.48 0.62 -3.76
CA PHE A 230 -23.86 0.92 -2.40
C PHE A 230 -25.37 0.70 -2.23
N SER A 231 -25.81 0.22 -1.07
CA SER A 231 -27.25 -0.01 -0.80
C SER A 231 -27.67 0.50 0.57
N GLY A 232 -28.97 0.83 0.67
CA GLY A 232 -29.57 1.39 1.87
C GLY A 232 -29.41 2.90 1.98
N ARG A 233 -29.68 3.44 3.18
CA ARG A 233 -29.60 4.89 3.46
C ARG A 233 -28.21 5.24 3.97
N LEU A 234 -27.51 6.08 3.22
CA LEU A 234 -26.06 6.31 3.36
C LEU A 234 -25.70 7.64 4.01
N GLU A 235 -26.71 8.35 4.53
CA GLU A 235 -26.53 9.66 5.16
C GLU A 235 -25.60 9.55 6.37
N HIS A 236 -24.57 10.39 6.40
CA HIS A 236 -23.62 10.53 7.51
C HIS A 236 -22.83 9.26 7.89
N LEU A 237 -22.80 8.22 7.06
CA LEU A 237 -22.09 6.97 7.39
C LEU A 237 -20.57 7.10 7.34
N LEU A 238 -20.05 7.97 6.47
CA LEU A 238 -18.62 8.10 6.21
C LEU A 238 -18.12 9.53 6.51
N PRO A 239 -18.20 9.98 7.78
CA PRO A 239 -17.97 11.39 8.12
C PRO A 239 -16.52 11.85 7.90
N LYS A 240 -15.54 10.94 7.86
CA LYS A 240 -14.12 11.26 7.68
C LYS A 240 -13.60 10.99 6.27
N LEU A 241 -14.45 10.56 5.34
CA LEU A 241 -14.01 10.15 4.01
C LEU A 241 -13.51 11.36 3.20
N MET A 242 -12.22 11.34 2.87
CA MET A 242 -11.53 12.38 2.11
C MET A 242 -11.38 12.00 0.64
N TRP A 243 -11.22 10.71 0.35
CA TRP A 243 -11.07 10.21 -1.01
C TRP A 243 -11.89 8.94 -1.24
N LEU A 244 -12.82 9.04 -2.20
CA LEU A 244 -13.56 7.93 -2.78
C LEU A 244 -13.03 7.63 -4.19
N SER A 245 -12.37 6.50 -4.36
CA SER A 245 -11.98 5.93 -5.65
C SER A 245 -12.99 4.87 -6.07
N TRP A 246 -14.05 5.31 -6.74
CA TRP A 246 -15.16 4.49 -7.20
C TRP A 246 -15.09 4.26 -8.71
N ARG A 247 -14.05 3.54 -9.11
CA ARG A 247 -13.80 3.21 -10.52
C ARG A 247 -14.79 2.16 -11.01
N ARG A 248 -15.18 2.24 -12.28
CA ARG A 248 -16.18 1.35 -12.90
C ARG A 248 -17.49 1.34 -12.10
N CYS A 249 -17.96 2.50 -11.67
CA CYS A 249 -19.21 2.58 -10.92
C CYS A 249 -20.40 2.10 -11.79
N PRO A 250 -21.40 1.46 -11.18
CA PRO A 250 -22.56 0.96 -11.90
C PRO A 250 -23.44 2.10 -12.43
N GLU A 251 -24.12 1.85 -13.55
CA GLU A 251 -25.05 2.82 -14.16
C GLU A 251 -26.22 3.14 -13.22
N LYS A 252 -26.71 2.14 -12.47
CA LYS A 252 -27.76 2.31 -11.48
C LYS A 252 -27.19 2.32 -10.07
N PHE A 253 -27.29 3.46 -9.38
CA PHE A 253 -27.00 3.55 -7.96
C PHE A 253 -28.13 2.92 -7.13
N MET A 254 -27.79 2.04 -6.20
CA MET A 254 -28.76 1.31 -5.37
C MET A 254 -29.00 1.92 -3.97
N GLY A 255 -28.19 2.91 -3.59
CA GLY A 255 -28.28 3.58 -2.30
C GLY A 255 -29.05 4.89 -2.38
N THR A 256 -29.23 5.52 -1.22
CA THR A 256 -29.77 6.89 -1.15
C THR A 256 -28.96 7.75 -0.18
N GLY A 257 -28.82 9.04 -0.51
CA GLY A 257 -28.26 10.05 0.41
C GLY A 257 -26.80 9.82 0.81
N LEU A 258 -25.92 9.48 -0.12
CA LEU A 258 -24.48 9.39 0.14
C LEU A 258 -23.89 10.79 0.38
N CYS A 259 -23.81 11.20 1.64
CA CYS A 259 -23.27 12.50 2.03
C CYS A 259 -21.75 12.43 2.22
N LEU A 260 -21.01 13.08 1.32
CA LEU A 260 -19.55 13.11 1.27
C LEU A 260 -19.02 14.51 1.61
N GLY A 261 -19.38 15.01 2.79
CA GLY A 261 -19.18 16.42 3.17
C GLY A 261 -17.73 16.88 3.33
N ASN A 262 -16.78 15.95 3.51
CA ASN A 262 -15.35 16.24 3.66
C ASN A 262 -14.51 15.76 2.46
N LEU A 263 -15.18 15.31 1.39
CA LEU A 263 -14.51 14.71 0.25
C LEU A 263 -13.72 15.74 -0.54
N VAL A 264 -12.45 15.44 -0.78
CA VAL A 264 -11.55 16.25 -1.63
C VAL A 264 -11.23 15.58 -2.96
N ILE A 265 -11.40 14.26 -3.06
CA ILE A 265 -11.17 13.52 -4.30
C ILE A 265 -12.31 12.53 -4.53
N LEU A 266 -12.95 12.68 -5.69
CA LEU A 266 -13.88 11.72 -6.26
C LEU A 266 -13.28 11.19 -7.56
N ASP A 267 -12.82 9.94 -7.57
CA ASP A 267 -12.33 9.26 -8.76
C ASP A 267 -13.39 8.29 -9.30
N LEU A 268 -13.99 8.67 -10.41
CA LEU A 268 -15.01 7.89 -11.14
C LEU A 268 -14.45 7.29 -12.44
N SER A 269 -13.12 7.19 -12.57
CA SER A 269 -12.47 6.72 -13.80
C SER A 269 -12.98 5.35 -14.23
N CYS A 270 -12.98 5.11 -15.54
CA CYS A 270 -13.47 3.88 -16.16
C CYS A 270 -14.95 3.57 -15.90
N SER A 271 -15.77 4.59 -15.61
CA SER A 271 -17.23 4.44 -15.43
C SER A 271 -17.99 5.07 -16.59
N SER A 272 -19.11 4.47 -16.98
CA SER A 272 -20.01 4.99 -18.01
C SER A 272 -20.99 6.01 -17.42
N ILE A 273 -20.49 7.12 -16.89
CA ILE A 273 -21.30 8.16 -16.23
C ILE A 273 -21.62 9.27 -17.24
N SER A 274 -22.90 9.62 -17.35
CA SER A 274 -23.39 10.79 -18.07
C SER A 274 -23.78 11.92 -17.10
N GLU A 275 -24.05 13.11 -17.65
CA GLU A 275 -24.65 14.22 -16.89
C GLU A 275 -26.01 13.87 -16.28
N THR A 276 -26.73 12.92 -16.90
CA THR A 276 -28.05 12.44 -16.46
C THR A 276 -27.98 11.27 -15.49
N TRP A 277 -26.78 10.88 -15.05
CA TRP A 277 -26.62 9.75 -14.14
C TRP A 277 -27.33 10.01 -12.81
N GLY A 278 -28.28 9.14 -12.44
CA GLY A 278 -29.10 9.32 -11.24
C GLY A 278 -28.31 9.34 -9.93
N GLY A 279 -27.08 8.83 -9.93
CA GLY A 279 -26.17 8.89 -8.78
C GLY A 279 -25.80 10.31 -8.37
N TRP A 280 -25.78 11.28 -9.30
CA TRP A 280 -25.49 12.68 -8.97
C TRP A 280 -26.46 13.28 -7.95
N ASN A 281 -27.74 12.90 -8.03
CA ASN A 281 -28.75 13.35 -7.07
C ASN A 281 -28.61 12.70 -5.69
N GLN A 282 -27.84 11.61 -5.60
CA GLN A 282 -27.65 10.84 -4.38
C GLN A 282 -26.33 11.15 -3.69
N ILE A 283 -25.37 11.75 -4.41
CA ILE A 283 -24.07 12.17 -3.86
C ILE A 283 -24.16 13.64 -3.43
N GLY A 284 -24.29 13.88 -2.14
CA GLY A 284 -24.23 15.22 -1.58
C GLY A 284 -22.80 15.60 -1.21
N VAL A 285 -22.21 16.58 -1.88
CA VAL A 285 -20.97 17.24 -1.45
C VAL A 285 -21.34 18.58 -0.81
N LYS A 286 -20.67 18.99 0.27
CA LYS A 286 -20.92 20.33 0.84
C LYS A 286 -20.57 21.39 -0.21
N SER A 287 -21.56 22.19 -0.59
CA SER A 287 -21.32 23.41 -1.37
C SER A 287 -20.65 24.44 -0.46
N HIS A 288 -19.37 24.73 -0.71
CA HIS A 288 -18.73 25.91 -0.15
C HIS A 288 -19.25 27.12 -0.95
N ILE A 289 -20.32 27.75 -0.45
CA ILE A 289 -20.76 29.09 -0.84
C ILE A 289 -20.31 30.04 0.26
#